data_AF-A0A5N6RPT9-F1
#
_entry.id   AF-A0A5N6RPT9-F1
#
_cell.length_a   1.000
_cell.length_b   1.000
_cell.length_c   1.000
_cell.angle_alpha   90.00
_cell.angle_beta   90.00
_cell.angle_gamma   90.00
#
_symmetry.space_group_name_H-M   'P 1'
#
loop_
_entity.id
_entity.type
_entity.pdbx_description
1 polymer ?
#
loop_
_entity_poly.entity_id
_entity_poly.type
_entity_poly.pdbx_seq_one_letter_code
_entity_poly.pdbx_strand_id
1 'polypeptide(L)'
;MATALLSLLQQSWQELQKILFNPLLSLVFLIPFLYVFKRIRSVKPNLPPSPPKLPIIGNLHQLGTLPHRSLQALSNKYGPLMFLYMGSAPTLVVSSAEMAREMMKTHDIIFSNRPQSTAAKILLYGCKDVGFSPYGEYWRQARKISVLELLSIKSVQSFQYVKEEEVEALINKIRDTCLKGGAVNLTEMFSTTSNNIASRCVLGQKFEEENGKSRFGELSRRVMVLFVAFSFGDFFPSFGWIDVLTGLIPSLKAISRELDALFDRVIEEHKTQNSDDDQPNKLDFVEILLRLQKNSMLDFELTKDNLKAILMLPGDNVRGEDLDLSEVNGLTVTMKTPLHLVPTLHSP
;
A
#
# COMPACT_ATOMS: atom_id res chain seq x y z
N MET A 1 -54.61 -33.59 29.96
CA MET A 1 -53.34 -32.85 29.75
C MET A 1 -52.40 -33.58 28.79
N ALA A 2 -52.06 -34.87 29.02
CA ALA A 2 -51.15 -35.61 28.13
C ALA A 2 -51.63 -35.74 26.67
N THR A 3 -52.93 -35.90 26.44
CA THR A 3 -53.52 -36.01 25.09
C THR A 3 -53.45 -34.72 24.29
N ALA A 4 -53.62 -33.56 24.93
CA ALA A 4 -53.52 -32.25 24.29
C ALA A 4 -52.07 -31.90 23.91
N LEU A 5 -51.10 -32.36 24.70
CA LEU A 5 -49.67 -32.17 24.46
C LEU A 5 -49.19 -33.03 23.28
N LEU A 6 -49.67 -34.28 23.18
CA LEU A 6 -49.44 -35.17 22.05
C LEU A 6 -50.01 -34.61 20.74
N SER A 7 -51.22 -34.05 20.76
CA SER A 7 -51.81 -33.44 19.57
C SER A 7 -51.04 -32.19 19.11
N LEU A 8 -50.56 -31.37 20.05
CA LEU A 8 -49.75 -30.19 19.73
C LEU A 8 -48.40 -30.57 19.12
N LEU A 9 -47.73 -31.59 19.68
CA LEU A 9 -46.48 -32.12 19.15
C LEU A 9 -46.68 -32.70 17.75
N GLN A 10 -47.74 -33.47 17.53
CA GLN A 10 -48.06 -34.06 16.24
C GLN A 10 -48.38 -33.00 15.18
N GLN A 11 -49.09 -31.93 15.56
CA GLN A 11 -49.37 -30.81 14.67
C GLN A 11 -48.11 -30.00 14.33
N SER A 12 -47.26 -29.72 15.33
CA SER A 12 -45.97 -29.05 15.09
C SER A 12 -45.05 -29.87 14.21
N TRP A 13 -45.06 -31.21 14.34
CA TRP A 13 -44.30 -32.12 13.50
C TRP A 13 -44.78 -32.11 12.05
N GLN A 14 -46.10 -32.07 11.81
CA GLN A 14 -46.65 -31.96 10.47
C GLN A 14 -46.34 -30.61 9.80
N GLU A 15 -46.38 -29.51 10.54
CA GLU A 15 -46.00 -28.19 10.01
C GLU A 15 -44.50 -28.12 9.69
N LEU A 16 -43.65 -28.72 10.51
CA LEU A 16 -42.21 -28.85 10.20
C LEU A 16 -41.96 -29.70 8.96
N GLN A 17 -42.71 -30.80 8.77
CA GLN A 17 -42.62 -31.61 7.56
C GLN A 17 -43.06 -30.84 6.31
N LYS A 18 -44.11 -30.00 6.39
CA LYS A 18 -44.54 -29.13 5.28
C LYS A 18 -43.49 -28.08 4.91
N ILE A 19 -42.77 -27.53 5.90
CA ILE A 19 -41.69 -26.56 5.67
C ILE A 19 -40.50 -27.24 4.99
N LEU A 20 -40.09 -28.43 5.46
CA LEU A 20 -38.98 -29.20 4.87
C LEU A 20 -39.28 -29.71 3.45
N PHE A 21 -40.51 -30.13 3.18
CA PHE A 21 -40.94 -30.64 1.86
C PHE A 21 -41.50 -29.56 0.93
N ASN A 22 -41.43 -28.27 1.31
CA ASN A 22 -41.87 -27.20 0.44
C ASN A 22 -40.94 -27.13 -0.80
N PRO A 23 -41.45 -27.38 -2.01
CA PRO A 23 -40.63 -27.42 -3.22
C PRO A 23 -39.94 -26.07 -3.48
N LEU A 24 -40.54 -24.95 -3.07
CA LEU A 24 -39.92 -23.62 -3.15
C LEU A 24 -38.67 -23.51 -2.26
N LEU A 25 -38.72 -24.03 -1.04
CA LEU A 25 -37.57 -24.01 -0.12
C LEU A 25 -36.44 -24.90 -0.63
N SER A 26 -36.81 -26.08 -1.16
CA SER A 26 -35.86 -26.99 -1.79
C SER A 26 -35.18 -26.34 -3.01
N LEU A 27 -35.92 -25.62 -3.87
CA LEU A 27 -35.37 -24.85 -4.99
C LEU A 27 -34.40 -23.76 -4.54
N VAL A 28 -34.68 -23.08 -3.43
CA VAL A 28 -33.79 -22.04 -2.86
C VAL A 28 -32.43 -22.60 -2.46
N PHE A 29 -32.34 -23.85 -1.99
CA PHE A 29 -31.06 -24.50 -1.68
C PHE A 29 -30.43 -25.22 -2.87
N LEU A 30 -31.25 -25.74 -3.78
CA LEU A 30 -30.83 -26.53 -4.93
C LEU A 30 -30.25 -25.66 -6.05
N ILE A 31 -30.75 -24.44 -6.26
CA ILE A 31 -30.19 -23.50 -7.25
C ILE A 31 -28.75 -23.08 -6.90
N PRO A 32 -28.43 -22.62 -5.66
CA PRO A 32 -27.06 -22.37 -5.24
C PRO A 32 -26.19 -23.63 -5.32
N PHE A 33 -26.73 -24.78 -4.92
CA PHE A 33 -26.00 -26.05 -4.97
C PHE A 33 -25.63 -26.44 -6.40
N LEU A 34 -26.56 -26.36 -7.36
CA LEU A 34 -26.32 -26.60 -8.77
C LEU A 34 -25.38 -25.56 -9.40
N TYR A 35 -25.50 -24.29 -9.01
CA TYR A 35 -24.60 -23.23 -9.44
C TYR A 35 -23.15 -23.50 -8.98
N VAL A 36 -22.99 -23.91 -7.72
CA VAL A 36 -21.70 -24.34 -7.15
C VAL A 36 -21.18 -25.58 -7.89
N PHE A 37 -22.02 -26.58 -8.14
CA PHE A 37 -21.64 -27.81 -8.85
C PHE A 37 -21.22 -27.54 -10.31
N LYS A 38 -21.89 -26.63 -11.00
CA LYS A 38 -21.56 -26.23 -12.37
C LYS A 38 -20.25 -25.45 -12.44
N ARG A 39 -19.96 -24.61 -11.44
CA ARG A 39 -18.65 -23.95 -11.27
C ARG A 39 -17.51 -24.94 -11.02
N ILE A 40 -17.76 -26.04 -10.31
CA ILE A 40 -16.75 -27.09 -10.06
C ILE A 40 -16.39 -27.84 -11.36
N ARG A 41 -17.31 -27.90 -12.34
CA ARG A 41 -17.13 -28.61 -13.62
C ARG A 41 -16.52 -27.76 -14.75
N SER A 42 -16.18 -26.49 -14.54
CA SER A 42 -15.47 -25.73 -15.58
C SER A 42 -14.06 -26.30 -15.83
N VAL A 43 -13.62 -26.29 -17.09
CA VAL A 43 -12.26 -26.66 -17.51
C VAL A 43 -11.25 -26.08 -16.53
N LYS A 44 -10.48 -26.95 -15.86
CA LYS A 44 -9.45 -26.50 -14.93
C LYS A 44 -8.32 -25.87 -15.76
N PRO A 45 -8.06 -24.56 -15.65
CA PRO A 45 -6.83 -24.03 -16.22
C PRO A 45 -5.63 -24.71 -15.55
N ASN A 46 -4.52 -24.82 -16.26
CA ASN A 46 -3.24 -25.29 -15.70
C ASN A 46 -2.72 -24.23 -14.73
N LEU A 47 -3.31 -24.18 -13.53
CA LEU A 47 -2.91 -23.28 -12.47
C LEU A 47 -1.79 -23.90 -11.64
N PRO A 48 -0.94 -23.07 -11.02
CA PRO A 48 0.00 -23.53 -10.01
C PRO A 48 -0.73 -24.26 -8.85
N PRO A 49 0.00 -25.09 -8.08
CA PRO A 49 -0.54 -25.74 -6.89
C PRO A 49 -1.27 -24.75 -5.97
N SER A 50 -2.41 -25.17 -5.41
CA SER A 50 -3.24 -24.35 -4.55
C SER A 50 -3.54 -25.08 -3.24
N PRO A 51 -3.22 -24.51 -2.07
CA PRO A 51 -3.70 -25.01 -0.80
C PRO A 51 -5.24 -25.07 -0.76
N PRO A 52 -5.83 -26.02 -0.01
CA PRO A 52 -7.28 -26.09 0.17
C PRO A 52 -7.87 -24.76 0.62
N LYS A 53 -8.91 -24.30 -0.08
CA LYS A 53 -9.58 -23.03 0.20
C LYS A 53 -10.96 -23.26 0.80
N LEU A 54 -11.40 -22.35 1.66
CA LEU A 54 -12.76 -22.36 2.19
C LEU A 54 -13.72 -21.58 1.29
N PRO A 55 -15.02 -21.89 1.29
CA PRO A 55 -16.03 -21.09 0.60
C PRO A 55 -15.99 -19.63 1.06
N ILE A 56 -16.25 -18.69 0.15
CA ILE A 56 -16.30 -17.24 0.37
C ILE A 56 -14.92 -16.63 0.71
N ILE A 57 -14.30 -17.01 1.82
CA ILE A 57 -13.06 -16.38 2.34
C ILE A 57 -11.77 -16.86 1.68
N GLY A 58 -11.83 -17.94 0.90
CA GLY A 58 -10.66 -18.49 0.21
C GLY A 58 -9.59 -18.99 1.19
N ASN A 59 -8.37 -18.48 1.03
CA ASN A 59 -7.17 -18.83 1.78
C ASN A 59 -6.83 -17.81 2.89
N LEU A 60 -7.67 -16.79 3.12
CA LEU A 60 -7.44 -15.78 4.18
C LEU A 60 -7.30 -16.41 5.58
N HIS A 61 -8.03 -17.49 5.85
CA HIS A 61 -7.96 -18.24 7.12
C HIS A 61 -6.59 -18.88 7.40
N GLN A 62 -5.71 -18.96 6.40
CA GLN A 62 -4.37 -19.52 6.53
C GLN A 62 -3.31 -18.45 6.83
N LEU A 63 -3.71 -17.17 6.88
CA LEU A 63 -2.82 -16.05 7.16
C LEU A 63 -2.92 -15.65 8.64
N GLY A 64 -1.78 -15.66 9.33
CA GLY A 64 -1.65 -15.12 10.67
C GLY A 64 -1.39 -13.61 10.69
N THR A 65 -1.04 -13.10 11.87
CA THR A 65 -0.67 -11.68 12.08
C THR A 65 0.49 -11.20 11.21
N LEU A 66 1.36 -12.14 10.78
CA LEU A 66 2.45 -11.90 9.85
C LEU A 66 2.20 -12.70 8.56
N PRO A 67 1.47 -12.13 7.58
CA PRO A 67 1.09 -12.83 6.36
C PRO A 67 2.28 -13.41 5.59
N HIS A 68 3.39 -12.66 5.48
CA HIS A 68 4.59 -13.10 4.79
C HIS A 68 5.20 -14.40 5.38
N ARG A 69 5.17 -14.59 6.71
CA ARG A 69 5.63 -15.84 7.34
C ARG A 69 4.69 -17.00 7.06
N SER A 70 3.39 -16.72 7.03
CA SER A 70 2.35 -17.72 6.71
C SER A 70 2.49 -18.19 5.26
N LEU A 71 2.72 -17.25 4.34
CA LEU A 71 2.96 -17.53 2.93
C LEU A 71 4.25 -18.33 2.71
N GLN A 72 5.33 -18.02 3.44
CA GLN A 72 6.56 -18.81 3.40
C GLN A 72 6.33 -20.26 3.88
N ALA A 73 5.60 -20.45 4.99
CA ALA A 73 5.28 -21.78 5.48
C ALA A 73 4.44 -22.58 4.47
N LEU A 74 3.50 -21.92 3.78
CA LEU A 74 2.72 -22.52 2.70
C LEU A 74 3.60 -22.86 1.50
N SER A 75 4.51 -21.98 1.07
CA SER A 75 5.39 -22.26 -0.09
C SER A 75 6.34 -23.42 0.15
N ASN A 76 6.83 -23.60 1.39
CA ASN A 76 7.62 -24.77 1.77
C ASN A 76 6.84 -26.09 1.61
N LYS A 77 5.50 -26.05 1.67
CA LYS A 77 4.63 -27.23 1.55
C LYS A 77 4.09 -27.46 0.14
N TYR A 78 3.71 -26.39 -0.57
CA TYR A 78 3.03 -26.46 -1.86
C TYR A 78 3.93 -26.11 -3.05
N GLY A 79 5.13 -25.61 -2.78
CA GLY A 79 6.12 -25.25 -3.79
C GLY A 79 6.33 -23.74 -3.92
N PRO A 80 7.35 -23.34 -4.68
CA PRO A 80 7.79 -21.94 -4.80
C PRO A 80 6.83 -21.06 -5.60
N LEU A 81 5.90 -21.66 -6.35
CA LEU A 81 4.87 -20.96 -7.10
C LEU A 81 3.51 -21.55 -6.72
N MET A 82 2.66 -20.76 -6.08
CA MET A 82 1.36 -21.24 -5.60
C MET A 82 0.25 -20.23 -5.88
N PHE A 83 -0.95 -20.74 -6.10
CA PHE A 83 -2.13 -19.93 -6.40
C PHE A 83 -3.11 -19.93 -5.24
N LEU A 84 -3.46 -18.74 -4.75
CA LEU A 84 -4.34 -18.50 -3.61
C LEU A 84 -5.55 -17.65 -4.01
N TYR A 85 -6.58 -17.68 -3.19
CA TYR A 85 -7.69 -16.73 -3.22
C TYR A 85 -7.72 -15.95 -1.92
N MET A 86 -7.49 -14.64 -1.97
CA MET A 86 -7.68 -13.75 -0.82
C MET A 86 -9.11 -13.24 -0.85
N GLY A 87 -10.02 -13.93 -0.15
CA GLY A 87 -11.45 -13.73 -0.35
C GLY A 87 -11.84 -14.11 -1.78
N SER A 88 -12.30 -13.13 -2.55
CA SER A 88 -12.62 -13.26 -3.97
C SER A 88 -11.46 -12.92 -4.91
N ALA A 89 -10.37 -12.33 -4.41
CA ALA A 89 -9.24 -11.90 -5.22
C ALA A 89 -8.26 -13.05 -5.52
N PRO A 90 -8.06 -13.43 -6.80
CA PRO A 90 -7.02 -14.40 -7.16
C PRO A 90 -5.63 -13.81 -6.90
N THR A 91 -4.73 -14.61 -6.33
CA THR A 91 -3.41 -14.17 -5.88
C THR A 91 -2.37 -15.23 -6.23
N LEU A 92 -1.40 -14.86 -7.08
CA LEU A 92 -0.24 -15.68 -7.34
C LEU A 92 0.85 -15.34 -6.32
N VAL A 93 1.40 -16.35 -5.64
CA VAL A 93 2.49 -16.18 -4.69
C VAL A 93 3.75 -16.81 -5.26
N VAL A 94 4.79 -15.98 -5.33
CA VAL A 94 6.11 -16.33 -5.85
C VAL A 94 7.10 -16.34 -4.69
N SER A 95 7.82 -17.44 -4.53
CA SER A 95 8.74 -17.70 -3.42
C SER A 95 10.09 -18.26 -3.87
N SER A 96 10.43 -18.09 -5.16
CA SER A 96 11.73 -18.46 -5.73
C SER A 96 12.34 -17.26 -6.46
N ALA A 97 13.65 -17.07 -6.29
CA ALA A 97 14.41 -16.03 -6.99
C ALA A 97 14.38 -16.22 -8.51
N GLU A 98 14.40 -17.47 -8.98
CA GLU A 98 14.33 -17.79 -10.42
C GLU A 98 12.99 -17.32 -11.01
N MET A 99 11.88 -17.64 -10.34
CA MET A 99 10.54 -17.25 -10.81
C MET A 99 10.31 -15.74 -10.67
N ALA A 100 10.80 -15.13 -9.58
CA ALA A 100 10.76 -13.68 -9.44
C ALA A 100 11.52 -12.99 -10.57
N ARG A 101 12.71 -13.49 -10.93
CA ARG A 101 13.50 -12.98 -12.06
C ARG A 101 12.74 -13.12 -13.38
N GLU A 102 12.15 -14.28 -13.64
CA GLU A 102 11.39 -14.52 -14.87
C GLU A 102 10.23 -13.52 -15.00
N MET A 103 9.51 -13.27 -13.91
CA MET A 103 8.37 -12.35 -13.91
C MET A 103 8.77 -10.87 -13.95
N MET A 104 9.86 -10.49 -13.28
CA MET A 104 10.31 -9.09 -13.16
C MET A 104 11.28 -8.65 -14.24
N LYS A 105 11.86 -9.58 -15.02
CA LYS A 105 12.77 -9.25 -16.13
C LYS A 105 12.25 -9.74 -17.47
N THR A 106 11.92 -11.02 -17.58
CA THR A 106 11.53 -11.63 -18.86
C THR A 106 10.10 -11.23 -19.26
N HIS A 107 9.21 -11.14 -18.27
CA HIS A 107 7.79 -10.82 -18.45
C HIS A 107 7.37 -9.55 -17.68
N ASP A 108 8.30 -8.62 -17.49
CA ASP A 108 8.14 -7.44 -16.64
C ASP A 108 6.94 -6.56 -17.03
N ILE A 109 6.71 -6.34 -18.34
CA ILE A 109 5.58 -5.57 -18.86
C ILE A 109 4.24 -6.24 -18.51
N ILE A 110 4.14 -7.57 -18.60
CA ILE A 110 2.91 -8.31 -18.30
C ILE A 110 2.55 -8.18 -16.81
N PHE A 111 3.57 -8.14 -15.94
CA PHE A 111 3.41 -8.04 -14.49
C PHE A 111 3.62 -6.63 -13.94
N SER A 112 3.67 -5.63 -14.82
CA SER A 112 3.91 -4.23 -14.45
C SER A 112 2.69 -3.54 -13.85
N ASN A 113 1.49 -4.06 -14.11
CA ASN A 113 0.27 -3.44 -13.60
C ASN A 113 0.14 -3.62 -12.08
N ARG A 114 -0.52 -2.66 -11.42
CA ARG A 114 -0.63 -2.59 -9.96
C ARG A 114 -2.09 -2.74 -9.51
N PRO A 115 -2.39 -3.61 -8.53
CA PRO A 115 -3.71 -3.65 -7.93
C PRO A 115 -3.99 -2.32 -7.22
N GLN A 116 -5.12 -1.70 -7.55
CA GLN A 116 -5.52 -0.44 -6.95
C GLN A 116 -6.39 -0.68 -5.73
N SER A 117 -5.76 -0.72 -4.54
CA SER A 117 -6.48 -0.84 -3.27
C SER A 117 -7.35 0.39 -3.00
N THR A 118 -8.37 0.20 -2.15
CA THR A 118 -9.26 1.27 -1.72
C THR A 118 -8.49 2.40 -1.04
N ALA A 119 -7.51 2.06 -0.19
CA ALA A 119 -6.66 3.04 0.47
C ALA A 119 -5.79 3.82 -0.53
N ALA A 120 -5.16 3.15 -1.51
CA ALA A 120 -4.34 3.82 -2.53
C ALA A 120 -5.18 4.80 -3.36
N LYS A 121 -6.39 4.41 -3.77
CA LYS A 121 -7.28 5.31 -4.52
C LYS A 121 -7.62 6.58 -3.76
N ILE A 122 -7.86 6.49 -2.45
CA ILE A 122 -8.26 7.64 -1.61
C ILE A 122 -7.05 8.50 -1.23
N LEU A 123 -5.91 7.88 -0.87
CA LEU A 123 -4.75 8.57 -0.32
C LEU A 123 -3.79 9.08 -1.41
N LEU A 124 -3.73 8.41 -2.56
CA LEU A 124 -2.77 8.68 -3.63
C LEU A 124 -3.47 9.29 -4.87
N TYR A 125 -4.47 10.13 -4.64
CA TYR A 125 -5.14 10.92 -5.69
C TYR A 125 -5.68 10.07 -6.87
N GLY A 126 -6.29 8.93 -6.57
CA GLY A 126 -6.75 7.99 -7.59
C GLY A 126 -5.64 7.14 -8.19
N CYS A 127 -4.59 6.84 -7.41
CA CYS A 127 -3.39 6.13 -7.85
C CYS A 127 -2.62 6.89 -8.94
N LYS A 128 -2.43 8.20 -8.74
CA LYS A 128 -1.58 9.03 -9.60
C LYS A 128 -0.11 9.04 -9.13
N ASP A 129 0.24 8.27 -8.12
CA ASP A 129 1.63 8.13 -7.64
C ASP A 129 2.42 7.13 -8.51
N VAL A 130 3.72 6.98 -8.27
CA VAL A 130 4.58 6.05 -9.05
C VAL A 130 4.43 4.59 -8.61
N GLY A 131 4.02 4.35 -7.36
CA GLY A 131 3.94 3.02 -6.76
C GLY A 131 2.68 2.24 -7.15
N PHE A 132 1.53 2.92 -7.22
CA PHE A 132 0.21 2.32 -7.45
C PHE A 132 -0.46 2.73 -8.76
N SER A 133 0.12 3.66 -9.53
CA SER A 133 -0.39 3.96 -10.87
C SER A 133 -0.33 2.73 -11.78
N PRO A 134 -1.37 2.49 -12.59
CA PRO A 134 -1.31 1.47 -13.62
C PRO A 134 -0.19 1.77 -14.61
N TYR A 135 0.39 0.72 -15.17
CA TYR A 135 1.43 0.87 -16.18
C TYR A 135 0.84 1.53 -17.43
N GLY A 136 1.53 2.54 -17.95
CA GLY A 136 1.11 3.31 -19.10
C GLY A 136 1.99 4.54 -19.28
N GLU A 137 1.62 5.39 -20.22
CA GLU A 137 2.41 6.58 -20.56
C GLU A 137 2.59 7.52 -19.36
N TYR A 138 1.51 7.81 -18.63
CA TYR A 138 1.57 8.61 -17.41
C TYR A 138 2.59 8.06 -16.40
N TRP A 139 2.53 6.75 -16.09
CA TRP A 139 3.45 6.13 -15.13
C TRP A 139 4.91 6.22 -15.60
N ARG A 140 5.17 6.02 -16.90
CA ARG A 140 6.52 6.14 -17.47
C ARG A 140 7.07 7.56 -17.28
N GLN A 141 6.24 8.57 -17.52
CA GLN A 141 6.62 9.96 -17.36
C GLN A 141 6.79 10.36 -15.89
N ALA A 142 5.87 9.97 -15.00
CA ALA A 142 5.99 10.20 -13.55
C ALA A 142 7.25 9.54 -12.97
N ARG A 143 7.56 8.31 -13.40
CA ARG A 143 8.80 7.61 -13.05
C ARG A 143 10.03 8.34 -13.60
N LYS A 144 9.99 8.81 -14.84
CA LYS A 144 11.09 9.56 -15.47
C LYS A 144 11.41 10.83 -14.67
N ILE A 145 10.39 11.63 -14.32
CA ILE A 145 10.55 12.82 -13.45
C ILE A 145 11.17 12.41 -12.12
N SER A 146 10.62 11.38 -11.48
CA SER A 146 11.08 10.96 -10.15
C SER A 146 12.55 10.52 -10.16
N VAL A 147 12.98 9.76 -11.18
CA VAL A 147 14.35 9.24 -11.26
C VAL A 147 15.35 10.30 -11.74
N LEU A 148 15.00 11.09 -12.76
CA LEU A 148 15.94 12.02 -13.39
C LEU A 148 16.04 13.36 -12.67
N GLU A 149 14.96 13.80 -12.03
CA GLU A 149 14.89 15.13 -11.42
C GLU A 149 14.96 15.03 -9.90
N LEU A 150 14.12 14.19 -9.27
CA LEU A 150 14.01 14.14 -7.81
C LEU A 150 15.10 13.25 -7.17
N LEU A 151 15.36 12.08 -7.73
CA LEU A 151 16.22 11.04 -7.15
C LEU A 151 17.53 10.85 -7.91
N SER A 152 17.92 11.83 -8.74
CA SER A 152 19.20 11.79 -9.44
C SER A 152 20.37 11.94 -8.47
N ILE A 153 21.56 11.45 -8.86
CA ILE A 153 22.78 11.59 -8.06
C ILE A 153 23.03 13.08 -7.70
N LYS A 154 22.81 13.98 -8.65
CA LYS A 154 22.96 15.43 -8.45
C LYS A 154 21.98 15.96 -7.41
N SER A 155 20.72 15.54 -7.47
CA SER A 155 19.69 15.91 -6.49
C SER A 155 20.00 15.34 -5.11
N VAL A 156 20.35 14.05 -5.01
CA VAL A 156 20.72 13.43 -3.72
C VAL A 156 21.93 14.12 -3.08
N GLN A 157 22.92 14.51 -3.89
CA GLN A 157 24.08 15.28 -3.42
C GLN A 157 23.72 16.70 -2.99
N SER A 158 22.78 17.37 -3.65
CA SER A 158 22.36 18.72 -3.26
C SER A 158 21.69 18.74 -1.89
N PHE A 159 21.10 17.63 -1.43
CA PHE A 159 20.54 17.48 -0.07
C PHE A 159 21.54 17.01 0.99
N GLN A 160 22.83 16.88 0.67
CA GLN A 160 23.83 16.44 1.64
C GLN A 160 23.86 17.32 2.90
N TYR A 161 23.72 18.65 2.72
CA TYR A 161 23.67 19.59 3.85
C TYR A 161 22.50 19.30 4.81
N VAL A 162 21.35 18.83 4.30
CA VAL A 162 20.19 18.48 5.13
C VAL A 162 20.57 17.33 6.07
N LYS A 163 21.22 16.30 5.53
CA LYS A 163 21.64 15.13 6.32
C LYS A 163 22.65 15.55 7.39
N GLU A 164 23.63 16.36 7.03
CA GLU A 164 24.67 16.83 7.96
C GLU A 164 24.07 17.63 9.12
N GLU A 165 23.19 18.59 8.82
CA GLU A 165 22.52 19.40 9.84
C GLU A 165 21.60 18.56 10.75
N GLU A 166 20.82 17.61 10.21
CA GLU A 166 19.94 16.78 11.04
C GLU A 166 20.71 15.75 11.89
N VAL A 167 21.84 15.23 11.38
CA VAL A 167 22.72 14.31 12.13
C VAL A 167 23.46 15.07 13.24
N GLU A 168 23.93 16.29 12.97
CA GLU A 168 24.52 17.14 14.00
C GLU A 168 23.52 17.43 15.13
N ALA A 169 22.28 17.81 14.78
CA ALA A 169 21.22 18.03 15.76
C ALA A 169 20.92 16.77 16.60
N LEU A 170 20.91 15.60 15.97
CA LEU A 170 20.76 14.31 16.66
C LEU A 170 21.89 14.05 17.66
N ILE A 171 23.15 14.21 17.23
CA ILE A 171 24.34 14.00 18.09
C ILE A 171 24.31 14.96 19.28
N ASN A 172 23.97 16.23 19.07
CA ASN A 172 23.85 17.22 20.13
C ASN A 172 22.75 16.83 21.12
N LYS A 173 21.58 16.38 20.65
CA LYS A 173 20.48 15.90 21.52
C LYS A 173 20.88 14.67 22.35
N ILE A 174 21.61 13.73 21.76
CA ILE A 174 22.16 12.58 22.49
C ILE A 174 23.13 13.06 23.57
N ARG A 175 24.08 13.93 23.22
CA ARG A 175 25.06 14.49 24.15
C ARG A 175 24.38 15.18 25.34
N ASP A 176 23.42 16.05 25.08
CA ASP A 176 22.69 16.79 26.11
C ASP A 176 21.90 15.87 27.04
N THR A 177 21.31 14.81 26.50
CA THR A 177 20.57 13.82 27.30
C THR A 177 21.51 13.03 28.20
N CYS A 178 22.66 12.60 27.67
CA CYS A 178 23.70 11.91 28.42
C CYS A 178 24.30 12.78 29.53
N LEU A 179 24.57 14.07 29.25
CA LEU A 179 25.09 15.02 30.24
C LEU A 179 24.11 15.24 31.40
N LYS A 180 22.81 15.12 31.15
CA LYS A 180 21.75 15.18 32.17
C LYS A 180 21.52 13.85 32.89
N GLY A 181 22.29 12.80 32.56
CA GLY A 181 22.13 11.45 33.12
C GLY A 181 20.86 10.73 32.65
N GLY A 182 20.24 11.18 31.56
CA GLY A 182 18.99 10.62 31.03
C GLY A 182 19.21 9.40 30.13
N ALA A 183 18.19 8.53 30.05
CA ALA A 183 18.17 7.44 29.08
C ALA A 183 17.81 7.97 27.67
N VAL A 184 18.45 7.41 26.64
CA VAL A 184 18.27 7.81 25.25
C VAL A 184 17.37 6.81 24.52
N ASN A 185 16.25 7.28 23.97
CA ASN A 185 15.40 6.49 23.07
C ASN A 185 15.83 6.66 21.61
N LEU A 186 16.73 5.80 21.14
CA LEU A 186 17.25 5.88 19.77
C LEU A 186 16.18 5.64 18.70
N THR A 187 15.17 4.80 18.97
CA THR A 187 14.10 4.53 18.00
C THR A 187 13.33 5.80 17.67
N GLU A 188 12.94 6.56 18.70
CA GLU A 188 12.24 7.83 18.52
C GLU A 188 13.15 8.88 17.87
N MET A 189 14.40 8.99 18.33
CA MET A 189 15.34 9.96 17.78
C MET A 189 15.64 9.72 16.30
N PHE A 190 15.94 8.48 15.89
CA PHE A 190 16.15 8.14 14.49
C PHE A 190 14.88 8.37 13.66
N SER A 191 13.70 7.99 14.17
CA SER A 191 12.44 8.22 13.45
C SER A 191 12.21 9.72 13.21
N THR A 192 12.44 10.57 14.21
CA THR A 192 12.30 12.02 14.07
C THR A 192 13.33 12.59 13.09
N THR A 193 14.60 12.21 13.21
CA THR A 193 15.66 12.64 12.29
C THR A 193 15.35 12.24 10.85
N SER A 194 14.93 11.00 10.59
CA SER A 194 14.54 10.55 9.25
C SER A 194 13.34 11.33 8.70
N ASN A 195 12.31 11.59 9.53
CA ASN A 195 11.16 12.39 9.14
C ASN A 195 11.55 13.84 8.83
N ASN A 196 12.47 14.43 9.59
CA ASN A 196 12.96 15.77 9.35
C ASN A 196 13.77 15.86 8.05
N ILE A 197 14.68 14.91 7.78
CA ILE A 197 15.40 14.84 6.51
C ILE A 197 14.40 14.73 5.35
N ALA A 198 13.45 13.80 5.42
CA ALA A 198 12.44 13.62 4.38
C ALA A 198 11.59 14.89 4.18
N SER A 199 11.10 15.50 5.27
CA SER A 199 10.31 16.73 5.22
C SER A 199 11.08 17.87 4.55
N ARG A 200 12.37 18.04 4.86
CA ARG A 200 13.20 19.09 4.28
C ARG A 200 13.53 18.84 2.81
N CYS A 201 13.79 17.60 2.40
CA CYS A 201 14.04 17.27 1.00
C CYS A 201 12.77 17.39 0.14
N VAL A 202 11.63 16.96 0.68
CA VAL A 202 10.37 16.89 -0.08
C VAL A 202 9.62 18.22 -0.04
N LEU A 203 9.56 18.89 1.12
CA LEU A 203 8.72 20.07 1.36
C LEU A 203 9.51 21.36 1.62
N GLY A 204 10.84 21.32 1.55
CA GLY A 204 11.72 22.47 1.78
C GLY A 204 11.92 22.86 3.24
N GLN A 205 11.06 22.40 4.17
CA GLN A 205 11.08 22.82 5.57
C GLN A 205 10.76 21.70 6.57
N LYS A 206 11.10 21.95 7.85
CA LYS A 206 10.65 21.11 8.97
C LYS A 206 9.25 21.50 9.39
N PHE A 207 8.40 20.52 9.66
CA PHE A 207 7.11 20.73 10.32
C PHE A 207 7.18 20.16 11.72
N GLU A 208 7.84 20.86 12.65
CA GLU A 208 7.91 20.46 14.06
C GLU A 208 6.80 21.16 14.87
N GLU A 209 6.19 20.42 15.79
CA GLU A 209 5.32 20.96 16.83
C GLU A 209 6.14 21.43 18.04
N GLU A 210 5.52 22.20 18.94
CA GLU A 210 6.16 22.72 20.17
C GLU A 210 6.78 21.62 21.07
N ASN A 211 6.27 20.40 20.95
CA ASN A 211 6.77 19.21 21.67
C ASN A 211 7.98 18.54 20.98
N GLY A 212 8.47 19.09 19.86
CA GLY A 212 9.59 18.55 19.08
C GLY A 212 9.25 17.36 18.18
N LYS A 213 7.96 17.04 17.98
CA LYS A 213 7.51 15.99 17.05
C LYS A 213 7.27 16.55 15.66
N SER A 214 7.65 15.78 14.66
CA SER A 214 7.36 16.12 13.26
C SER A 214 5.88 15.90 12.95
N ARG A 215 5.11 16.98 12.74
CA ARG A 215 3.72 16.93 12.27
C ARG A 215 3.61 16.18 10.94
N PHE A 216 4.58 16.37 10.03
CA PHE A 216 4.68 15.60 8.79
C PHE A 216 4.89 14.11 9.09
N GLY A 217 5.85 13.77 9.96
CA GLY A 217 6.12 12.39 10.36
C GLY A 217 4.93 11.70 11.02
N GLU A 218 4.18 12.41 11.86
CA GLU A 218 2.95 11.88 12.47
C GLU A 218 1.84 11.65 11.44
N LEU A 219 1.64 12.60 10.52
CA LEU A 219 0.68 12.44 9.44
C LEU A 219 1.06 11.25 8.55
N SER A 220 2.31 11.14 8.12
CA SER A 220 2.82 10.01 7.33
C SER A 220 2.66 8.68 8.07
N ARG A 221 2.90 8.63 9.39
CA ARG A 221 2.66 7.42 10.20
C ARG A 221 1.18 7.03 10.18
N ARG A 222 0.26 7.98 10.38
CA ARG A 222 -1.19 7.71 10.35
C ARG A 222 -1.64 7.27 8.96
N VAL A 223 -1.08 7.86 7.89
CA VAL A 223 -1.30 7.44 6.50
C VAL A 223 -0.89 5.98 6.34
N MET A 224 0.33 5.61 6.75
CA MET A 224 0.84 4.25 6.63
C MET A 224 -0.01 3.21 7.39
N VAL A 225 -0.49 3.54 8.60
CA VAL A 225 -1.37 2.65 9.37
C VAL A 225 -2.68 2.37 8.63
N LEU A 226 -3.31 3.40 8.07
CA LEU A 226 -4.56 3.24 7.32
C LEU A 226 -4.32 2.61 5.94
N PHE A 227 -3.15 2.85 5.34
CA PHE A 227 -2.78 2.32 4.04
C PHE A 227 -2.70 0.79 4.03
N VAL A 228 -2.19 0.19 5.11
CA VAL A 228 -2.05 -1.27 5.26
C VAL A 228 -3.24 -1.92 5.99
N ALA A 229 -4.26 -1.14 6.36
CA ALA A 229 -5.43 -1.65 7.03
C ALA A 229 -6.23 -2.59 6.12
N PHE A 230 -6.87 -3.61 6.71
CA PHE A 230 -7.70 -4.54 5.97
C PHE A 230 -8.96 -3.85 5.43
N SER A 231 -9.19 -3.94 4.12
CA SER A 231 -10.42 -3.47 3.46
C SER A 231 -11.26 -4.66 2.99
N PHE A 232 -12.52 -4.69 3.40
CA PHE A 232 -13.49 -5.67 2.89
C PHE A 232 -13.73 -5.48 1.40
N GLY A 233 -13.79 -4.25 0.90
CA GLY A 233 -14.00 -3.96 -0.51
C GLY A 233 -12.91 -4.52 -1.42
N ASP A 234 -11.66 -4.55 -0.95
CA ASP A 234 -10.51 -5.04 -1.73
C ASP A 234 -10.52 -6.57 -1.91
N PHE A 235 -10.96 -7.32 -0.89
CA PHE A 235 -11.03 -8.79 -0.94
C PHE A 235 -12.42 -9.33 -1.29
N PHE A 236 -13.47 -8.56 -1.01
CA PHE A 236 -14.87 -8.92 -1.17
C PHE A 236 -15.69 -7.73 -1.72
N PRO A 237 -15.66 -7.47 -3.03
CA PRO A 237 -16.27 -6.27 -3.62
C PRO A 237 -17.74 -6.05 -3.25
N SER A 238 -18.55 -7.11 -3.14
CA SER A 238 -19.96 -7.02 -2.74
C SER A 238 -20.18 -6.58 -1.29
N PHE A 239 -19.15 -6.66 -0.44
CA PHE A 239 -19.19 -6.28 0.98
C PHE A 239 -18.41 -5.00 1.28
N GLY A 240 -18.04 -4.21 0.27
CA GLY A 240 -17.30 -2.95 0.47
C GLY A 240 -18.01 -1.91 1.33
N TRP A 241 -19.34 -2.00 1.49
CA TRP A 241 -20.10 -1.15 2.42
C TRP A 241 -19.71 -1.35 3.89
N ILE A 242 -19.13 -2.50 4.25
CA ILE A 242 -18.62 -2.76 5.61
C ILE A 242 -17.47 -1.82 5.95
N ASP A 243 -16.66 -1.39 4.98
CA ASP A 243 -15.56 -0.44 5.20
C ASP A 243 -16.08 0.95 5.60
N VAL A 244 -17.33 1.27 5.30
CA VAL A 244 -17.99 2.49 5.79
C VAL A 244 -18.42 2.31 7.24
N LEU A 245 -19.01 1.16 7.59
CA LEU A 245 -19.50 0.88 8.94
C LEU A 245 -18.38 0.70 9.97
N THR A 246 -17.27 0.09 9.57
CA THR A 246 -16.07 -0.08 10.40
C THR A 246 -15.33 1.24 10.63
N GLY A 247 -15.67 2.30 9.88
CA GLY A 247 -15.02 3.60 9.96
C GLY A 247 -13.78 3.75 9.08
N LEU A 248 -13.35 2.71 8.36
CA LEU A 248 -12.16 2.76 7.51
C LEU A 248 -12.27 3.84 6.42
N ILE A 249 -13.37 3.87 5.67
CA ILE A 249 -13.58 4.88 4.62
C ILE A 249 -13.62 6.31 5.18
N PRO A 250 -14.41 6.61 6.24
CA PRO A 250 -14.34 7.90 6.92
C PRO A 250 -12.93 8.30 7.37
N SER A 251 -12.17 7.38 7.99
CA SER A 251 -10.80 7.64 8.44
C SER A 251 -9.84 7.93 7.28
N LEU A 252 -9.91 7.16 6.18
CA LEU A 252 -9.14 7.40 4.96
C LEU A 252 -9.47 8.77 4.34
N LYS A 253 -10.74 9.16 4.29
CA LYS A 253 -11.15 10.48 3.78
C LYS A 253 -10.72 11.61 4.69
N ALA A 254 -10.79 11.44 6.01
CA ALA A 254 -10.35 12.45 6.97
C ALA A 254 -8.86 12.75 6.82
N ILE A 255 -8.02 11.70 6.79
CA ILE A 255 -6.58 11.87 6.64
C ILE A 255 -6.19 12.35 5.24
N SER A 256 -6.90 11.93 4.20
CA SER A 256 -6.72 12.44 2.84
C SER A 256 -6.91 13.96 2.80
N ARG A 257 -7.92 14.51 3.49
CA ARG A 257 -8.12 15.97 3.59
C ARG A 257 -7.03 16.68 4.38
N GLU A 258 -6.57 16.09 5.49
CA GLU A 258 -5.45 16.67 6.26
C GLU A 258 -4.18 16.75 5.41
N LEU A 259 -3.91 15.70 4.64
CA LEU A 259 -2.78 15.64 3.73
C LEU A 259 -2.92 16.63 2.56
N ASP A 260 -4.11 16.69 1.98
CA ASP A 260 -4.40 17.60 0.88
C ASP A 260 -4.20 19.06 1.27
N ALA A 261 -4.68 19.43 2.46
CA ALA A 261 -4.49 20.76 3.04
C ALA A 261 -3.01 21.07 3.33
N LEU A 262 -2.23 20.08 3.80
CA LEU A 262 -0.79 20.26 4.01
C LEU A 262 -0.09 20.57 2.68
N PHE A 263 -0.32 19.77 1.65
CA PHE A 263 0.31 20.00 0.35
C PHE A 263 -0.17 21.27 -0.33
N ASP A 264 -1.46 21.61 -0.23
CA ASP A 264 -1.97 22.87 -0.75
C ASP A 264 -1.24 24.05 -0.12
N ARG A 265 -1.10 24.04 1.20
CA ARG A 265 -0.36 25.08 1.90
C ARG A 265 1.09 25.17 1.42
N VAL A 266 1.79 24.04 1.35
CA VAL A 266 3.20 23.99 0.89
C VAL A 266 3.33 24.52 -0.54
N ILE A 267 2.49 24.06 -1.45
CA ILE A 267 2.52 24.46 -2.86
C ILE A 267 2.27 25.96 -3.00
N GLU A 268 1.30 26.52 -2.27
CA GLU A 268 1.01 27.96 -2.34
C GLU A 268 2.15 28.79 -1.71
N GLU A 269 2.74 28.35 -0.59
CA GLU A 269 3.92 28.99 0.01
C GLU A 269 5.07 29.08 -1.04
N HIS A 270 5.39 27.99 -1.73
CA HIS A 270 6.45 27.97 -2.77
C HIS A 270 6.11 28.84 -3.99
N LYS A 271 4.84 28.91 -4.39
CA LYS A 271 4.44 29.80 -5.49
C LYS A 271 4.61 31.28 -5.15
N THR A 272 4.34 31.67 -3.90
CA THR A 272 4.50 33.07 -3.46
C THR A 272 5.95 33.49 -3.27
N GLN A 273 6.86 32.57 -2.92
CA GLN A 273 8.27 32.89 -2.77
C GLN A 273 8.99 33.03 -4.13
N ASN A 274 8.54 32.28 -5.14
CA ASN A 274 9.10 32.31 -6.49
C ASN A 274 8.83 33.60 -7.29
N SER A 275 8.00 34.53 -6.80
CA SER A 275 7.79 35.81 -7.48
C SER A 275 8.84 36.87 -7.16
N ASP A 276 9.66 36.67 -6.12
CA ASP A 276 10.49 37.75 -5.55
C ASP A 276 12.01 37.50 -5.51
N ASP A 277 12.55 36.31 -5.84
CA ASP A 277 14.00 36.09 -5.73
C ASP A 277 14.60 35.20 -6.82
N ASP A 278 15.59 35.77 -7.52
CA ASP A 278 16.40 35.17 -8.60
C ASP A 278 17.62 34.43 -8.02
N GLN A 279 17.52 33.91 -6.78
CA GLN A 279 18.62 33.22 -6.12
C GLN A 279 18.60 31.70 -6.33
N PRO A 280 19.74 31.09 -6.69
CA PRO A 280 19.86 29.66 -6.99
C PRO A 280 20.03 28.80 -5.72
N ASN A 281 19.32 29.10 -4.62
CA ASN A 281 19.58 28.46 -3.34
C ASN A 281 18.54 27.40 -2.96
N LYS A 282 19.00 26.14 -3.02
CA LYS A 282 18.42 24.91 -2.42
C LYS A 282 17.04 24.49 -2.96
N LEU A 283 17.07 23.78 -4.09
CA LEU A 283 15.89 23.14 -4.68
C LEU A 283 15.42 21.94 -3.85
N ASP A 284 14.20 21.99 -3.31
CA ASP A 284 13.45 20.83 -2.82
C ASP A 284 12.58 20.20 -3.91
N PHE A 285 11.90 19.09 -3.61
CA PHE A 285 11.07 18.40 -4.59
C PHE A 285 9.85 19.20 -5.04
N VAL A 286 9.23 19.97 -4.16
CA VAL A 286 8.07 20.82 -4.54
C VAL A 286 8.52 21.84 -5.57
N GLU A 287 9.65 22.50 -5.33
CA GLU A 287 10.20 23.51 -6.21
C GLU A 287 10.59 22.93 -7.58
N ILE A 288 11.25 21.77 -7.59
CA ILE A 288 11.59 21.06 -8.84
C ILE A 288 10.33 20.75 -9.65
N LEU A 289 9.30 20.19 -9.02
CA LEU A 289 8.05 19.83 -9.70
C LEU A 289 7.29 21.06 -10.21
N LEU A 290 7.27 22.16 -9.44
CA LEU A 290 6.64 23.42 -9.88
C LEU A 290 7.37 24.04 -11.07
N ARG A 291 8.71 23.97 -11.14
CA ARG A 291 9.48 24.42 -12.30
C ARG A 291 9.20 23.59 -13.54
N LEU A 292 9.13 22.26 -13.39
CA LEU A 292 8.78 21.35 -14.49
C LEU A 292 7.36 21.61 -15.00
N GLN A 293 6.41 21.89 -14.10
CA GLN A 293 5.04 22.26 -14.45
C GLN A 293 4.98 23.56 -15.27
N LYS A 294 5.78 24.58 -14.91
CA LYS A 294 5.80 25.88 -15.62
C LYS A 294 6.48 25.82 -16.99
N ASN A 295 7.56 25.05 -17.12
CA ASN A 295 8.39 25.06 -18.32
C ASN A 295 7.82 24.25 -19.50
N SER A 296 6.65 23.60 -19.34
CA SER A 296 6.02 22.74 -20.36
C SER A 296 6.98 21.73 -20.99
N MET A 297 7.99 21.28 -20.23
CA MET A 297 9.04 20.34 -20.67
C MET A 297 8.54 18.88 -20.72
N LEU A 298 7.27 18.66 -20.40
CA LEU A 298 6.66 17.35 -20.25
C LEU A 298 5.70 17.11 -21.41
N ASP A 299 5.74 15.89 -21.96
CA ASP A 299 4.81 15.42 -22.99
C ASP A 299 3.37 15.23 -22.46
N PHE A 300 3.10 15.60 -21.20
CA PHE A 300 1.80 15.51 -20.54
C PHE A 300 1.61 16.65 -19.54
N GLU A 301 0.35 17.00 -19.26
CA GLU A 301 0.00 18.02 -18.28
C GLU A 301 0.20 17.49 -16.85
N LEU A 302 1.19 18.03 -16.14
CA LEU A 302 1.40 17.74 -14.72
C LEU A 302 0.38 18.53 -13.89
N THR A 303 -0.76 17.91 -13.55
CA THR A 303 -1.79 18.57 -12.72
C THR A 303 -1.35 18.72 -11.26
N LYS A 304 -2.05 19.56 -10.49
CA LYS A 304 -1.81 19.71 -9.04
C LYS A 304 -1.90 18.37 -8.30
N ASP A 305 -2.87 17.52 -8.65
CA ASP A 305 -3.02 16.18 -8.09
C ASP A 305 -1.83 15.27 -8.43
N ASN A 306 -1.31 15.34 -9.66
CA ASN A 306 -0.14 14.56 -10.04
C ASN A 306 1.08 14.96 -9.21
N LEU A 307 1.29 16.28 -9.03
CA LEU A 307 2.36 16.81 -8.20
C LEU A 307 2.23 16.28 -6.76
N LYS A 308 1.06 16.42 -6.13
CA LYS A 308 0.79 15.92 -4.77
C LYS A 308 1.00 14.41 -4.65
N ALA A 309 0.58 13.64 -5.65
CA ALA A 309 0.76 12.19 -5.69
C ALA A 309 2.23 11.76 -5.85
N ILE A 310 3.04 12.54 -6.58
CA ILE A 310 4.48 12.31 -6.69
C ILE A 310 5.20 12.73 -5.41
N LEU A 311 4.77 13.78 -4.71
CA LEU A 311 5.32 14.11 -3.39
C LEU A 311 5.00 13.06 -2.32
N MET A 312 3.90 12.33 -2.51
CA MET A 312 3.53 11.15 -1.73
C MET A 312 4.40 9.92 -1.99
N LEU A 313 5.38 10.00 -2.90
CA LEU A 313 6.31 8.92 -3.17
C LEU A 313 6.75 8.29 -1.85
N PRO A 314 6.47 6.99 -1.64
CA PRO A 314 6.80 6.35 -0.40
C PRO A 314 8.32 6.44 -0.24
N GLY A 315 8.77 7.36 0.62
CA GLY A 315 10.07 7.23 1.21
C GLY A 315 10.03 5.89 1.91
N ASP A 316 10.82 4.94 1.42
CA ASP A 316 11.01 3.65 2.07
C ASP A 316 11.50 3.92 3.50
N ASN A 317 10.56 4.05 4.43
CA ASN A 317 10.80 4.03 5.86
C ASN A 317 10.89 2.56 6.32
N VAL A 318 11.53 1.73 5.49
CA VAL A 318 11.93 0.37 5.80
C VAL A 318 13.36 0.47 6.29
N ARG A 319 13.51 0.26 7.60
CA ARG A 319 14.76 0.09 8.37
C ARG A 319 16.01 0.06 7.51
N GLY A 320 16.87 1.06 7.71
CA GLY A 320 18.25 1.03 7.28
C GLY A 320 18.94 -0.20 7.85
N GLU A 321 19.22 -1.14 6.96
CA GLU A 321 20.44 -1.94 6.89
C GLU A 321 20.66 -2.21 5.38
N ASP A 322 21.77 -1.68 4.87
CA ASP A 322 22.35 -1.85 3.53
C ASP A 322 21.54 -1.35 2.31
N LEU A 323 21.64 -0.04 2.05
CA LEU A 323 21.50 0.52 0.70
C LEU A 323 22.80 1.24 0.34
N ASP A 324 23.77 0.46 -0.08
CA ASP A 324 25.00 0.97 -0.69
C ASP A 324 24.66 1.49 -2.10
N LEU A 325 24.59 2.81 -2.22
CA LEU A 325 24.36 3.54 -3.45
C LEU A 325 25.65 3.53 -4.28
N SER A 326 25.84 2.49 -5.08
CA SER A 326 26.70 2.56 -6.26
C SER A 326 26.07 1.78 -7.42
N GLU A 327 25.95 2.45 -8.56
CA GLU A 327 25.40 1.90 -9.80
C GLU A 327 26.24 0.72 -10.30
N VAL A 328 25.69 -0.50 -10.25
CA VAL A 328 26.03 -1.58 -11.19
C VAL A 328 24.80 -2.46 -11.45
N ASN A 329 24.21 -2.34 -12.64
CA ASN A 329 23.33 -3.33 -13.28
C ASN A 329 22.16 -3.94 -12.47
N GLY A 330 21.48 -3.15 -11.64
CA GLY A 330 20.08 -3.43 -11.26
C GLY A 330 19.78 -4.86 -10.78
N LEU A 331 20.69 -5.50 -10.02
CA LEU A 331 20.49 -6.65 -9.13
C LEU A 331 21.83 -7.25 -8.66
N THR A 332 22.12 -7.15 -7.35
CA THR A 332 22.70 -8.22 -6.48
C THR A 332 22.72 -7.72 -5.02
N VAL A 333 21.84 -8.14 -4.10
CA VAL A 333 21.67 -9.42 -3.34
C VAL A 333 22.46 -9.47 -2.02
N THR A 334 21.72 -9.60 -0.91
CA THR A 334 22.03 -10.54 0.17
C THR A 334 20.78 -11.32 0.57
N MET A 335 20.91 -12.64 0.60
CA MET A 335 19.91 -13.59 1.10
C MET A 335 19.57 -13.30 2.55
N LYS A 336 18.32 -12.91 2.86
CA LYS A 336 17.60 -13.39 4.08
C LYS A 336 16.13 -12.96 4.22
N THR A 337 15.36 -12.73 3.15
CA THR A 337 13.89 -12.89 3.21
C THR A 337 13.31 -12.88 1.81
N PRO A 338 12.48 -13.85 1.39
CA PRO A 338 11.78 -13.75 0.11
C PRO A 338 10.68 -12.68 0.23
N LEU A 339 10.89 -11.52 -0.37
CA LEU A 339 9.83 -10.53 -0.59
C LEU A 339 8.93 -11.02 -1.72
N HIS A 340 7.66 -11.19 -1.38
CA HIS A 340 6.61 -11.75 -2.22
C HIS A 340 5.97 -10.67 -3.08
N LEU A 341 5.97 -10.89 -4.39
CA LEU A 341 5.18 -10.09 -5.33
C LEU A 341 3.82 -10.75 -5.51
N VAL A 342 2.78 -9.92 -5.54
CA VAL A 342 1.43 -10.29 -5.99
C VAL A 342 1.18 -9.61 -7.32
N PRO A 343 1.43 -10.28 -8.45
CA PRO A 343 0.97 -9.82 -9.74
C PRO A 343 -0.50 -10.19 -9.94
N THR A 344 -1.30 -9.22 -10.36
CA THR A 344 -2.66 -9.44 -10.85
C THR A 344 -2.65 -9.74 -12.34
N LEU A 345 -3.28 -10.83 -12.75
CA LEU A 345 -3.54 -11.14 -14.16
C LEU A 345 -4.52 -10.11 -14.72
N HIS A 346 -4.11 -9.42 -15.78
CA HIS A 346 -5.02 -8.64 -16.62
C HIS A 346 -5.88 -9.61 -17.44
N SER A 347 -7.20 -9.53 -17.28
CA SER A 347 -8.15 -10.04 -18.29
C SER A 347 -8.53 -8.85 -19.18
N PRO A 348 -8.48 -9.01 -20.52
CA PRO A 348 -8.83 -7.95 -21.46
C PRO A 348 -10.28 -7.47 -21.31
#